data_AF-A0A9P8LBE7-F1
#
_entry.id   AF-A0A9P8LBE7-F1
#
_cell.length_a   1.000
_cell.length_b   1.000
_cell.length_c   1.000
_cell.angle_alpha   90.00
_cell.angle_beta   90.00
_cell.angle_gamma   90.00
#
_symmetry.space_group_name_H-M   'P 1'
#
loop_
_entity.id
_entity.type
_entity.pdbx_description
1 polymer ?
#
loop_
_entity_poly.entity_id
_entity_poly.type
_entity_poly.pdbx_seq_one_letter_code
_entity_poly.pdbx_strand_id
1 'polypeptide(L)'
;MAARQSQRLLRPLLVLTSATALAGGVIYISYRPRHLPGSDPVGDSSLAYSPDGHARPPRFPDVKSRDEQIADLKRSAGVRSDARKDQGWRAIGSSVSRLLGRGGLDDAAQARDDAQEEPYDLLIIGGGATGSGVALDAVTRGLKVAMVERDDFSSGTSSKSTKLVHGGVRYLEKAVRDLDYNQYKLVKEALRERKYFLDTAPHLSMWLPIMLPIYQWLKAPYYWIGVKCYDLLAGAENIESSYFLTRSKALDAFPMLKRKGLVGALVYYDGAHNDSRMNVSLAMTAALYGATVVNHLEVTSLERDVSGKLCGATVKDLVAEKNGRRPQEFKIKAKA
;
A
#
# COMPACT_ATOMS: atom_id res chain seq x y z
N MET A 1 13.43 37.65 -63.44
CA MET A 1 14.14 36.49 -62.84
C MET A 1 14.22 36.52 -61.31
N ALA A 2 14.06 37.67 -60.63
CA ALA A 2 14.22 37.78 -59.16
C ALA A 2 13.17 37.02 -58.31
N ALA A 3 11.93 36.88 -58.78
CA ALA A 3 10.84 36.25 -58.00
C ALA A 3 11.00 34.73 -57.80
N ARG A 4 11.74 34.03 -58.68
CA ARG A 4 12.01 32.59 -58.54
C ARG A 4 13.13 32.27 -57.55
N GLN A 5 13.98 33.26 -57.23
CA GLN A 5 15.13 33.07 -56.35
C GLN A 5 14.77 33.25 -54.88
N SER A 6 13.83 34.15 -54.55
CA SER A 6 13.34 34.32 -53.16
C SER A 6 12.59 33.10 -52.64
N GLN A 7 11.78 32.43 -53.49
CA GLN A 7 11.05 31.21 -53.11
C GLN A 7 11.97 30.01 -52.81
N ARG A 8 13.19 29.98 -53.37
CA ARG A 8 14.16 28.90 -53.13
C ARG A 8 14.83 28.99 -51.76
N LEU A 9 14.97 30.19 -51.19
CA LEU A 9 15.58 30.41 -49.88
C LEU A 9 14.53 30.46 -48.74
N LEU A 10 13.30 30.86 -49.04
CA LEU A 10 12.22 30.92 -48.06
C LEU A 10 11.81 29.55 -47.51
N ARG A 11 11.77 28.51 -48.36
CA ARG A 11 11.42 27.14 -47.94
C ARG A 11 12.40 26.53 -46.92
N PRO A 12 13.74 26.54 -47.14
CA PRO A 12 14.68 26.01 -46.15
C PRO A 12 14.71 26.86 -44.87
N LEU A 13 14.53 28.18 -44.96
CA LEU A 13 14.39 29.03 -43.77
C LEU A 13 13.15 28.68 -42.95
N LEU A 14 11.99 28.51 -43.59
CA LEU A 14 10.75 28.10 -42.92
C LEU A 14 10.87 26.71 -42.29
N VAL A 15 11.51 25.76 -42.96
CA VAL A 15 11.80 24.42 -42.40
C VAL A 15 12.74 24.52 -41.20
N LEU A 16 13.78 25.35 -41.27
CA LEU A 16 14.73 25.54 -40.17
C LEU A 16 14.07 26.23 -38.97
N THR A 17 13.27 27.27 -39.20
CA THR A 17 12.55 27.97 -38.11
C THR A 17 11.49 27.09 -37.49
N SER A 18 10.76 26.30 -38.28
CA SER A 18 9.77 25.36 -37.76
C SER A 18 10.43 24.20 -37.00
N ALA A 19 11.55 23.67 -37.49
CA ALA A 19 12.34 22.68 -36.77
C ALA A 19 12.91 23.23 -35.46
N THR A 20 13.37 24.49 -35.45
CA THR A 20 13.91 25.14 -34.24
C THR A 20 12.79 25.45 -33.24
N ALA A 21 11.63 25.89 -33.69
CA ALA A 21 10.46 26.12 -32.85
C ALA A 21 9.90 24.81 -32.28
N LEU A 22 9.84 23.74 -33.08
CA LEU A 22 9.48 22.40 -32.61
C LEU A 22 10.49 21.87 -31.61
N ALA A 23 11.79 21.96 -31.89
CA ALA A 23 12.84 21.54 -30.98
C ALA A 23 12.81 22.36 -29.67
N GLY A 24 12.68 23.68 -29.76
CA GLY A 24 12.56 24.58 -28.61
C GLY A 24 11.30 24.33 -27.79
N GLY A 25 10.17 24.07 -28.46
CA GLY A 25 8.92 23.66 -27.84
C GLY A 25 9.06 22.33 -27.11
N VAL A 26 9.59 21.29 -27.76
CA VAL A 26 9.83 19.98 -27.14
C VAL A 26 10.77 20.10 -25.95
N ILE A 27 11.83 20.90 -26.03
CA ILE A 27 12.76 21.16 -24.92
C ILE A 27 12.02 21.85 -23.77
N TYR A 28 11.28 22.93 -24.04
CA TYR A 28 10.54 23.68 -23.02
C TYR A 28 9.50 22.80 -22.31
N ILE A 29 8.76 22.00 -23.08
CA ILE A 29 7.79 21.02 -22.58
C ILE A 29 8.47 19.95 -21.72
N SER A 30 9.68 19.53 -22.10
CA SER A 30 10.46 18.54 -21.35
C SER A 30 11.20 19.10 -20.14
N TYR A 31 11.19 20.42 -19.93
CA TYR A 31 11.99 21.07 -18.88
C TYR A 31 11.18 21.49 -17.65
N ARG A 32 9.84 21.49 -17.72
CA ARG A 32 8.99 22.03 -16.65
C ARG A 32 8.00 20.97 -16.17
N PRO A 33 8.00 20.62 -14.86
CA PRO A 33 6.88 19.87 -14.28
C PRO A 33 5.61 20.69 -14.47
N ARG A 34 4.54 20.07 -14.96
CA ARG A 34 3.28 20.71 -15.32
C ARG A 34 2.26 20.62 -14.19
N HIS A 35 2.18 19.50 -13.48
CA HIS A 35 1.34 19.36 -12.29
C HIS A 35 1.85 18.19 -11.45
N LEU A 36 2.06 18.39 -10.16
CA LEU A 36 2.47 17.34 -9.24
C LEU A 36 1.21 16.82 -8.51
N PRO A 37 0.72 15.60 -8.79
CA PRO A 37 -0.47 15.06 -8.14
C PRO A 37 -0.31 15.02 -6.61
N GLY A 38 -1.18 15.66 -5.84
CA GLY A 38 -1.04 15.73 -4.37
C GLY A 38 -0.03 16.78 -3.87
N SER A 39 0.42 17.69 -4.73
CA SER A 39 1.03 18.97 -4.31
C SER A 39 0.00 20.01 -3.87
N ASP A 40 -1.29 19.70 -4.07
CA ASP A 40 -2.37 20.43 -3.46
C ASP A 40 -2.17 20.38 -1.94
N PRO A 41 -2.37 21.50 -1.22
CA PRO A 41 -2.33 21.50 0.22
C PRO A 41 -3.26 20.39 0.72
N VAL A 42 -2.77 19.57 1.67
CA VAL A 42 -3.58 18.53 2.32
C VAL A 42 -4.89 19.19 2.70
N GLY A 43 -5.98 18.78 2.05
CA GLY A 43 -7.30 19.34 2.28
C GLY A 43 -7.53 19.39 3.77
N ASP A 44 -7.88 20.57 4.27
CA ASP A 44 -7.90 20.93 5.68
C ASP A 44 -8.36 19.73 6.50
N SER A 45 -7.45 19.09 7.24
CA SER A 45 -7.83 18.03 8.17
C SER A 45 -8.45 18.70 9.39
N SER A 46 -9.47 19.52 9.15
CA SER A 46 -10.17 20.23 10.20
C SER A 46 -10.90 19.15 10.98
N LEU A 47 -10.36 18.81 12.15
CA LEU A 47 -11.16 18.26 13.25
C LEU A 47 -12.48 19.03 13.24
N ALA A 48 -13.61 18.34 13.05
CA ALA A 48 -14.88 19.02 12.94
C ALA A 48 -15.15 19.72 14.28
N TYR A 49 -15.37 21.03 14.31
CA TYR A 49 -15.67 21.71 15.57
C TYR A 49 -17.18 21.76 15.80
N SER A 50 -17.60 21.58 17.05
CA SER A 50 -18.96 21.88 17.50
C SER A 50 -19.23 23.39 17.39
N PRO A 51 -20.49 23.85 17.29
CA PRO A 51 -20.83 25.27 17.37
C PRO A 51 -20.23 25.99 18.61
N ASP A 52 -19.99 25.25 19.69
CA ASP A 52 -19.39 25.74 20.95
C ASP A 52 -17.85 25.81 20.94
N GLY A 53 -17.21 25.54 19.80
CA GLY A 53 -15.74 25.59 19.64
C GLY A 53 -14.98 24.34 20.11
N HIS A 54 -15.66 23.29 20.55
CA HIS A 54 -15.03 22.02 20.91
C HIS A 54 -14.73 21.15 19.69
N ALA A 55 -13.50 20.63 19.58
CA ALA A 55 -13.13 19.67 18.55
C ALA A 55 -13.91 18.35 18.73
N ARG A 56 -14.62 17.92 17.68
CA ARG A 56 -15.27 16.61 17.58
C ARG A 56 -14.27 15.63 16.97
N PRO A 57 -13.81 14.62 17.74
CA PRO A 57 -12.92 13.61 17.19
C PRO A 57 -13.63 12.82 16.09
N PRO A 58 -12.91 12.33 15.08
CA PRO A 58 -13.47 11.45 14.07
C PRO A 58 -14.04 10.20 14.73
N ARG A 59 -15.22 9.76 14.29
CA ARG A 59 -15.81 8.49 14.72
C ARG A 59 -15.21 7.38 13.87
N PHE A 60 -14.42 6.51 14.49
CA PHE A 60 -13.89 5.33 13.81
C PHE A 60 -14.94 4.23 13.77
N PRO A 61 -14.95 3.39 12.73
CA PRO A 61 -15.82 2.23 12.71
C PRO A 61 -15.44 1.27 13.83
N ASP A 62 -16.43 0.58 14.37
CA ASP A 62 -16.22 -0.38 15.45
C ASP A 62 -15.63 -1.68 14.87
N VAL A 63 -14.48 -2.09 15.41
CA VAL A 63 -13.79 -3.31 15.04
C VAL A 63 -13.73 -4.19 16.28
N LYS A 64 -14.03 -5.48 16.10
CA LYS A 64 -13.93 -6.47 17.17
C LYS A 64 -12.58 -6.35 17.88
N SER A 65 -12.62 -6.30 19.20
CA SER A 65 -11.43 -6.36 20.03
C SER A 65 -10.63 -7.64 19.77
N ARG A 66 -9.34 -7.63 20.11
CA ARG A 66 -8.49 -8.83 19.97
C ARG A 66 -9.09 -10.04 20.69
N ASP A 67 -9.66 -9.83 21.87
CA ASP A 67 -10.24 -10.92 22.67
C ASP A 67 -11.51 -11.50 22.02
N GLU A 68 -12.36 -10.65 21.43
CA GLU A 68 -13.50 -11.10 20.63
C GLU A 68 -13.03 -11.87 19.39
N GLN A 69 -12.03 -11.37 18.68
CA GLN A 69 -11.46 -12.05 17.52
C GLN A 69 -10.86 -13.43 17.90
N ILE A 70 -10.18 -13.55 19.03
CA ILE A 70 -9.69 -14.84 19.55
C ILE A 70 -10.85 -15.76 19.92
N ALA A 71 -11.94 -15.22 20.50
CA ALA A 71 -13.14 -16.00 20.77
C ALA A 71 -13.74 -16.54 19.45
N ASP A 72 -13.80 -15.75 18.39
CA ASP A 72 -14.27 -16.18 17.06
C ASP A 72 -13.39 -17.31 16.49
N LEU A 73 -12.06 -17.21 16.64
CA LEU A 73 -11.14 -18.28 16.26
C LEU A 73 -11.41 -19.57 17.04
N LYS A 74 -11.62 -19.49 18.36
CA LYS A 74 -11.93 -20.65 19.22
C LYS A 74 -13.29 -21.27 18.88
N ARG A 75 -14.30 -20.45 18.59
CA ARG A 75 -15.64 -20.92 18.18
C ARG A 75 -15.60 -21.75 16.90
N SER A 76 -14.71 -21.43 15.95
CA SER A 76 -14.51 -22.25 14.73
C SER A 76 -14.11 -23.70 15.03
N ALA A 77 -13.43 -23.95 16.15
CA ALA A 77 -13.02 -25.29 16.58
C ALA A 77 -14.01 -25.96 17.54
N GLY A 78 -15.18 -25.35 17.78
CA GLY A 78 -16.17 -25.85 18.75
C GLY A 78 -15.74 -25.68 20.21
N VAL A 79 -14.69 -24.91 20.49
CA VAL A 79 -14.24 -24.63 21.86
C VAL A 79 -15.13 -23.52 22.43
N ARG A 80 -16.07 -23.88 23.31
CA ARG A 80 -16.87 -22.91 24.08
C ARG A 80 -15.94 -22.16 25.05
N SER A 81 -15.93 -20.84 24.99
CA SER A 81 -15.29 -20.03 26.03
C SER A 81 -16.09 -20.18 27.34
N ASP A 82 -15.40 -20.38 28.47
CA ASP A 82 -15.98 -20.27 29.81
C ASP A 82 -16.40 -18.82 30.11
N ALA A 83 -17.47 -18.36 29.46
CA ALA A 83 -18.07 -17.04 29.64
C ALA A 83 -18.82 -16.90 30.98
N ARG A 84 -18.53 -17.75 31.97
CA ARG A 84 -19.16 -17.71 33.30
C ARG A 84 -18.65 -16.55 34.17
N LYS A 85 -17.50 -15.94 33.87
CA LYS A 85 -16.97 -14.81 34.66
C LYS A 85 -17.46 -13.43 34.20
N ASP A 86 -17.84 -13.27 32.93
CA ASP A 86 -18.34 -11.99 32.39
C ASP A 86 -19.86 -11.79 32.55
N GLN A 87 -20.59 -12.84 32.93
CA GLN A 87 -22.02 -12.75 33.24
C GLN A 87 -22.31 -11.82 34.43
N GLY A 88 -21.40 -11.74 35.41
CA GLY A 88 -21.58 -10.88 36.58
C GLY A 88 -21.61 -9.38 36.24
N TRP A 89 -20.71 -8.93 35.36
CA TRP A 89 -20.66 -7.52 34.94
C TRP A 89 -21.78 -7.18 33.93
N ARG A 90 -22.13 -8.12 33.04
CA ARG A 90 -23.24 -7.95 32.08
C ARG A 90 -24.63 -7.99 32.76
N ALA A 91 -24.79 -8.74 33.85
CA ALA A 91 -26.02 -8.71 34.66
C ALA A 91 -26.23 -7.34 35.35
N ILE A 92 -25.15 -6.72 35.83
CA ILE A 92 -25.19 -5.37 36.39
C ILE A 92 -25.48 -4.33 35.30
N GLY A 93 -24.79 -4.41 34.15
CA GLY A 93 -25.02 -3.52 33.01
C GLY A 93 -26.43 -3.62 32.40
N SER A 94 -26.98 -4.83 32.27
CA SER A 94 -28.34 -5.05 31.77
C SER A 94 -29.44 -4.62 32.76
N SER A 95 -29.15 -4.64 34.07
CA SER A 95 -30.04 -4.10 35.09
C SER A 95 -30.08 -2.57 35.04
N VAL A 96 -28.93 -1.92 34.82
CA VAL A 96 -28.83 -0.46 34.60
C VAL A 96 -29.45 -0.05 33.26
N SER A 97 -29.27 -0.84 32.21
CA SER A 97 -29.86 -0.60 30.88
C SER A 97 -31.39 -0.74 30.89
N ARG A 98 -31.93 -1.71 31.64
CA ARG A 98 -33.38 -1.85 31.90
C ARG A 98 -33.94 -0.69 32.72
N LEU A 99 -33.20 -0.18 33.71
CA LEU A 99 -33.58 1.01 34.48
C LEU A 99 -33.61 2.29 33.62
N LEU A 100 -32.77 2.34 32.57
CA LEU A 100 -32.64 3.48 31.64
C LEU A 100 -33.45 3.33 30.34
N GLY A 101 -34.35 2.34 30.26
CA GLY A 101 -35.30 2.20 29.15
C GLY A 101 -34.70 1.85 27.78
N ARG A 102 -33.48 1.29 27.71
CA ARG A 102 -32.83 0.87 26.45
C ARG A 102 -33.03 -0.62 26.12
N GLY A 103 -34.27 -1.10 26.27
CA GLY A 103 -34.63 -2.49 25.95
C GLY A 103 -34.77 -2.70 24.44
N GLY A 104 -33.76 -3.29 23.80
CA GLY A 104 -33.85 -3.70 22.39
C GLY A 104 -32.55 -4.19 21.74
N LEU A 105 -31.39 -4.03 22.39
CA LEU A 105 -30.09 -4.43 21.84
C LEU A 105 -29.52 -5.74 22.43
N ASP A 106 -30.09 -6.23 23.53
CA ASP A 106 -29.49 -7.34 24.30
C ASP A 106 -29.89 -8.73 23.74
N ASP A 107 -31.06 -8.86 23.10
CA ASP A 107 -31.55 -10.16 22.59
C ASP A 107 -30.73 -10.68 21.39
N ALA A 108 -30.14 -9.77 20.58
CA ALA A 108 -29.30 -10.14 19.44
C ALA A 108 -27.90 -10.63 19.84
N ALA A 109 -27.42 -10.26 21.02
CA ALA A 109 -26.15 -10.73 21.57
C ALA A 109 -26.26 -12.14 22.15
N GLN A 110 -27.43 -12.49 22.70
CA GLN A 110 -27.68 -13.76 23.36
C GLN A 110 -27.99 -14.90 22.37
N ALA A 111 -28.58 -14.59 21.22
CA ALA A 111 -28.82 -15.56 20.14
C ALA A 111 -27.55 -16.05 19.41
N ARG A 112 -26.39 -15.41 19.63
CA ARG A 112 -25.11 -15.76 18.96
C ARG A 112 -24.30 -16.83 19.70
N ASP A 113 -24.62 -17.13 20.96
CA ASP A 113 -23.84 -18.07 21.79
C ASP A 113 -24.17 -19.55 21.52
N ASP A 114 -25.28 -19.83 20.83
CA ASP A 114 -25.80 -21.21 20.64
C ASP A 114 -25.54 -21.82 19.26
N ALA A 115 -25.01 -21.06 18.30
CA ALA A 115 -24.63 -21.60 16.99
C ALA A 115 -23.18 -22.13 17.02
N GLN A 116 -22.98 -23.41 16.71
CA GLN A 116 -21.67 -23.89 16.27
C GLN A 116 -21.29 -23.08 15.02
N GLU A 117 -20.34 -22.16 15.15
CA GLU A 117 -19.91 -21.36 14.02
C GLU A 117 -19.21 -22.21 12.96
N GLU A 118 -19.56 -21.99 11.70
CA GLU A 118 -18.95 -22.66 10.55
C GLU A 118 -17.43 -22.42 10.49
N PRO A 119 -16.64 -23.39 9.98
CA PRO A 119 -15.21 -23.23 9.75
C PRO A 119 -14.94 -22.04 8.81
N TYR A 120 -13.76 -21.43 8.95
CA TYR A 120 -13.32 -20.38 8.03
C TYR A 120 -13.19 -20.93 6.60
N ASP A 121 -13.54 -20.13 5.60
CA ASP A 121 -13.28 -20.46 4.20
C ASP A 121 -11.78 -20.41 3.88
N LEU A 122 -11.06 -19.48 4.53
CA LEU A 122 -9.65 -19.27 4.32
C LEU A 122 -8.94 -18.92 5.63
N LEU A 123 -7.88 -19.67 5.95
CA LEU A 123 -6.94 -19.36 7.02
C LEU A 123 -5.59 -18.93 6.41
N ILE A 124 -5.19 -17.69 6.70
CA ILE A 124 -3.97 -17.06 6.23
C ILE A 124 -2.95 -17.06 7.36
N ILE A 125 -1.74 -17.56 7.06
CA ILE A 125 -0.64 -17.61 8.02
C ILE A 125 0.39 -16.55 7.60
N GLY A 126 0.56 -15.55 8.45
CA GLY A 126 1.44 -14.40 8.26
C GLY A 126 0.68 -13.11 7.92
N GLY A 127 0.94 -12.06 8.69
CA GLY A 127 0.35 -10.72 8.57
C GLY A 127 1.31 -9.68 7.98
N GLY A 128 2.15 -10.11 7.03
CA GLY A 128 2.94 -9.23 6.15
C GLY A 128 2.13 -8.78 4.93
N ALA A 129 2.75 -8.01 4.03
CA ALA A 129 2.06 -7.36 2.91
C ALA A 129 1.24 -8.34 2.06
N THR A 130 1.80 -9.52 1.79
CA THR A 130 1.11 -10.60 1.07
C THR A 130 -0.12 -11.09 1.82
N GLY A 131 0.03 -11.46 3.10
CA GLY A 131 -1.07 -12.01 3.89
C GLY A 131 -2.20 -11.00 4.11
N SER A 132 -1.85 -9.76 4.46
CA SER A 132 -2.84 -8.69 4.66
C SER A 132 -3.58 -8.34 3.37
N GLY A 133 -2.88 -8.31 2.23
CA GLY A 133 -3.49 -8.11 0.92
C GLY A 133 -4.44 -9.24 0.52
N VAL A 134 -4.01 -10.50 0.72
CA VAL A 134 -4.86 -11.68 0.48
C VAL A 134 -6.08 -11.68 1.41
N ALA A 135 -5.92 -11.29 2.68
CA ALA A 135 -7.02 -11.21 3.63
C ALA A 135 -8.07 -10.20 3.19
N LEU A 136 -7.64 -9.00 2.79
CA LEU A 136 -8.53 -7.95 2.30
C LEU A 136 -9.24 -8.36 1.01
N ASP A 137 -8.53 -8.94 0.05
CA ASP A 137 -9.12 -9.40 -1.21
C ASP A 137 -10.13 -10.54 -0.97
N ALA A 138 -9.79 -11.51 -0.13
CA ALA A 138 -10.67 -12.65 0.16
C ALA A 138 -11.95 -12.22 0.90
N VAL A 139 -11.84 -11.36 1.93
CA VAL A 139 -13.02 -10.95 2.71
C VAL A 139 -13.96 -10.06 1.91
N THR A 140 -13.42 -9.20 1.04
CA THR A 140 -14.24 -8.32 0.18
C THR A 140 -14.98 -9.10 -0.92
N ARG A 141 -14.57 -10.34 -1.21
CA ARG A 141 -15.28 -11.30 -2.07
C ARG A 141 -16.32 -12.13 -1.33
N GLY A 142 -16.52 -11.90 -0.03
CA GLY A 142 -17.54 -12.57 0.79
C GLY A 142 -17.09 -13.87 1.46
N LEU A 143 -15.79 -14.17 1.50
CA LEU A 143 -15.27 -15.32 2.21
C LEU A 143 -15.19 -15.04 3.72
N LYS A 144 -15.42 -16.07 4.55
CA LYS A 144 -15.12 -16.05 5.99
C LYS A 144 -13.62 -16.26 6.18
N VAL A 145 -12.89 -15.19 6.46
CA VAL A 145 -11.41 -15.19 6.50
C VAL A 145 -10.87 -15.07 7.92
N ALA A 146 -9.85 -15.87 8.24
CA ALA A 146 -8.98 -15.69 9.39
C ALA A 146 -7.54 -15.44 8.93
N MET A 147 -6.85 -14.49 9.55
CA MET A 147 -5.42 -14.24 9.38
C MET A 147 -4.73 -14.20 10.73
N VAL A 148 -3.63 -14.94 10.86
CA VAL A 148 -2.85 -15.02 12.10
C VAL A 148 -1.39 -14.64 11.85
N GLU A 149 -0.81 -13.85 12.73
CA GLU A 149 0.59 -13.41 12.67
C GLU A 149 1.29 -13.71 14.00
N ARG A 150 2.47 -14.32 13.94
CA ARG A 150 3.24 -14.72 15.12
C ARG A 150 3.76 -13.49 15.88
N ASP A 151 4.30 -12.51 15.18
CA ASP A 151 4.89 -11.32 15.77
C ASP A 151 3.87 -10.17 15.69
N ASP A 152 4.29 -8.97 15.28
CA ASP A 152 3.37 -7.87 14.98
C ASP A 152 3.11 -7.78 13.46
N PHE A 153 2.01 -7.14 13.06
CA PHE A 153 1.72 -6.89 11.65
C PHE A 153 2.89 -6.14 11.00
N SER A 154 3.31 -6.59 9.81
CA SER A 154 4.45 -6.03 9.06
C SER A 154 5.84 -6.21 9.70
N SER A 155 5.97 -6.92 10.82
CA SER A 155 7.26 -7.08 11.53
C SER A 155 8.37 -7.79 10.71
N GLY A 156 7.99 -8.57 9.69
CA GLY A 156 8.89 -9.26 8.77
C GLY A 156 9.54 -8.36 7.72
N THR A 157 9.63 -8.84 6.47
CA THR A 157 10.23 -8.09 5.34
C THR A 157 9.44 -6.83 4.98
N SER A 158 8.12 -6.84 5.22
CA SER A 158 7.20 -5.75 4.87
C SER A 158 7.40 -4.43 5.63
N SER A 159 8.34 -4.37 6.58
CA SER A 159 8.80 -3.13 7.23
C SER A 159 10.25 -2.76 6.89
N LYS A 160 10.95 -3.62 6.14
CA LYS A 160 12.40 -3.55 5.88
C LYS A 160 12.71 -3.25 4.42
N SER A 161 11.77 -2.65 3.69
CA SER A 161 11.98 -2.25 2.29
C SER A 161 12.75 -0.93 2.19
N THR A 162 13.15 -0.57 0.97
CA THR A 162 13.65 0.76 0.63
C THR A 162 12.58 1.85 0.70
N LYS A 163 11.31 1.49 0.97
CA LYS A 163 10.15 2.40 1.09
C LYS A 163 9.86 3.14 -0.23
N LEU A 164 10.09 2.43 -1.34
CA LEU A 164 9.83 2.89 -2.70
C LEU A 164 8.78 2.00 -3.37
N VAL A 165 7.86 2.62 -4.10
CA VAL A 165 6.96 1.96 -5.04
C VAL A 165 7.51 2.27 -6.42
N HIS A 166 8.47 1.45 -6.85
CA HIS A 166 9.22 1.73 -8.06
C HIS A 166 8.66 0.99 -9.28
N GLY A 167 8.55 1.67 -10.42
CA GLY A 167 8.17 0.99 -11.67
C GLY A 167 9.34 0.24 -12.35
N GLY A 168 10.54 0.29 -11.79
CA GLY A 168 11.63 -0.62 -12.18
C GLY A 168 12.45 -0.20 -13.41
N VAL A 169 12.94 1.05 -13.45
CA VAL A 169 13.76 1.59 -14.56
C VAL A 169 14.94 0.68 -14.96
N ARG A 170 15.57 0.00 -13.98
CA ARG A 170 16.67 -0.96 -14.25
C ARG A 170 16.22 -2.20 -15.02
N TYR A 171 15.00 -2.67 -14.75
CA TYR A 171 14.42 -3.81 -15.48
C TYR A 171 14.05 -3.42 -16.91
N LEU A 172 13.68 -2.16 -17.15
CA LEU A 172 13.46 -1.65 -18.51
C LEU A 172 14.74 -1.71 -19.34
N GLU A 173 15.88 -1.29 -18.78
CA GLU A 173 17.17 -1.39 -19.46
C GLU A 173 17.46 -2.83 -19.90
N LYS A 174 17.26 -3.79 -18.97
CA LYS A 174 17.43 -5.22 -19.26
C LYS A 174 16.44 -5.73 -20.31
N ALA A 175 15.17 -5.35 -20.21
CA ALA A 175 14.12 -5.73 -21.17
C ALA A 175 14.46 -5.28 -22.58
N VAL A 176 14.95 -4.04 -22.74
CA VAL A 176 15.32 -3.49 -24.05
C VAL A 176 16.60 -4.11 -24.58
N ARG A 177 17.63 -4.27 -23.73
CA ARG A 177 18.93 -4.80 -24.15
C ARG A 177 18.89 -6.28 -24.51
N ASP A 178 18.16 -7.06 -23.70
CA ASP A 178 18.11 -8.52 -23.82
C ASP A 178 16.84 -8.99 -24.58
N LEU A 179 16.00 -8.06 -25.07
CA LEU A 179 14.70 -8.32 -25.72
C LEU A 179 13.79 -9.25 -24.89
N ASP A 180 13.80 -9.07 -23.57
CA ASP A 180 13.07 -9.92 -22.62
C ASP A 180 11.64 -9.40 -22.40
N TYR A 181 10.67 -10.10 -23.00
CA TYR A 181 9.24 -9.79 -22.87
C TYR A 181 8.71 -9.91 -21.43
N ASN A 182 9.27 -10.81 -20.62
CA ASN A 182 8.81 -11.00 -19.24
C ASN A 182 9.21 -9.80 -18.38
N GLN A 183 10.42 -9.27 -18.58
CA GLN A 183 10.87 -8.06 -17.91
C GLN A 183 10.07 -6.84 -18.35
N TYR A 184 9.74 -6.76 -19.64
CA TYR A 184 8.85 -5.71 -20.15
C TYR A 184 7.46 -5.75 -19.49
N LYS A 185 6.85 -6.94 -19.39
CA LYS A 185 5.55 -7.14 -18.73
C LYS A 185 5.61 -6.73 -17.26
N LEU A 186 6.66 -7.12 -16.55
CA LEU A 186 6.89 -6.75 -15.15
C LEU A 186 6.96 -5.23 -14.95
N VAL A 187 7.69 -4.52 -15.82
CA VAL A 187 7.79 -3.05 -15.76
C VAL A 187 6.42 -2.40 -15.97
N LYS A 188 5.63 -2.87 -16.95
CA LYS A 188 4.28 -2.35 -17.19
C LYS A 188 3.34 -2.58 -16.01
N GLU A 189 3.37 -3.77 -15.42
CA GLU A 189 2.58 -4.10 -14.24
C GLU A 189 2.99 -3.22 -13.05
N ALA A 190 4.29 -3.10 -12.78
CA ALA A 190 4.80 -2.26 -11.69
C ALA A 190 4.44 -0.77 -11.87
N LEU A 191 4.47 -0.25 -13.10
CA LEU A 191 4.05 1.13 -13.41
C LEU A 191 2.56 1.36 -13.13
N ARG A 192 1.71 0.41 -13.53
CA ARG A 192 0.27 0.47 -13.30
C ARG A 192 -0.08 0.35 -11.81
N GLU A 193 0.51 -0.63 -11.13
CA GLU A 193 0.30 -0.82 -9.69
C GLU A 193 0.80 0.39 -8.89
N ARG A 194 1.92 1.00 -9.30
CA ARG A 194 2.40 2.25 -8.67
C ARG A 194 1.35 3.35 -8.71
N LYS A 195 0.68 3.55 -9.85
CA LYS A 195 -0.39 4.55 -9.95
C LYS A 195 -1.53 4.22 -8.98
N TYR A 196 -2.03 2.98 -8.99
CA TYR A 196 -3.08 2.55 -8.06
C TYR A 196 -2.67 2.73 -6.60
N PHE A 197 -1.42 2.46 -6.25
CA PHE A 197 -0.90 2.59 -4.90
C PHE A 197 -0.90 4.06 -4.41
N LEU A 198 -0.55 4.99 -5.31
CA LEU A 198 -0.57 6.43 -5.04
C LEU A 198 -1.99 6.97 -4.93
N ASP A 199 -2.91 6.48 -5.77
CA ASP A 199 -4.30 6.93 -5.80
C ASP A 199 -5.13 6.37 -4.63
N THR A 200 -4.87 5.12 -4.22
CA THR A 200 -5.66 4.42 -3.19
C THR A 200 -5.33 4.91 -1.78
N ALA A 201 -4.05 5.21 -1.52
CA ALA A 201 -3.58 5.58 -0.19
C ALA A 201 -2.63 6.79 -0.25
N PRO A 202 -3.12 7.97 -0.69
CA PRO A 202 -2.29 9.17 -0.87
C PRO A 202 -1.69 9.70 0.45
N HIS A 203 -2.25 9.29 1.59
CA HIS A 203 -1.74 9.59 2.92
C HIS A 203 -0.57 8.68 3.36
N LEU A 204 -0.31 7.59 2.64
CA LEU A 204 0.78 6.63 2.91
C LEU A 204 1.76 6.49 1.75
N SER A 205 1.37 6.95 0.56
CA SER A 205 2.11 6.81 -0.69
C SER A 205 2.12 8.17 -1.38
N MET A 206 3.29 8.62 -1.79
CA MET A 206 3.48 9.90 -2.48
C MET A 206 4.46 9.75 -3.63
N TRP A 207 4.41 10.64 -4.60
CA TRP A 207 5.44 10.71 -5.63
C TRP A 207 6.77 11.17 -5.02
N LEU A 208 7.86 10.71 -5.61
CA LEU A 208 9.23 11.03 -5.21
C LEU A 208 10.03 11.43 -6.47
N PRO A 209 10.50 12.69 -6.56
CA PRO A 209 11.44 13.08 -7.60
C PRO A 209 12.83 12.52 -7.25
N ILE A 210 13.36 11.68 -8.12
CA ILE A 210 14.68 11.06 -7.96
C ILE A 210 15.66 11.74 -8.89
N MET A 211 16.66 12.39 -8.31
CA MET A 211 17.72 13.09 -9.03
C MET A 211 18.97 12.21 -9.18
N LEU A 212 19.37 11.94 -10.43
CA LEU A 212 20.55 11.18 -10.82
C LEU A 212 21.67 12.12 -11.29
N PRO A 213 22.72 12.36 -10.48
CA PRO A 213 23.83 13.23 -10.88
C PRO A 213 24.71 12.57 -11.94
N ILE A 214 25.10 13.33 -12.97
CA ILE A 214 25.88 12.84 -14.12
C ILE A 214 27.26 13.46 -14.10
N TYR A 215 28.30 12.63 -14.12
CA TYR A 215 29.71 13.05 -14.07
C TYR A 215 30.49 12.83 -15.37
N GLN A 216 29.84 12.28 -16.40
CA GLN A 216 30.45 12.00 -17.69
C GLN A 216 29.51 12.49 -18.80
N TRP A 217 30.03 13.33 -19.70
CA TRP A 217 29.23 13.96 -20.76
C TRP A 217 28.51 12.93 -21.63
N LEU A 218 29.17 11.84 -22.02
CA LEU A 218 28.58 10.78 -22.85
C LEU A 218 27.46 10.00 -22.15
N LYS A 219 27.40 10.00 -20.81
CA LYS A 219 26.32 9.35 -20.06
C LYS A 219 25.03 10.17 -20.05
N ALA A 220 25.12 11.49 -20.24
CA ALA A 220 23.94 12.36 -20.27
C ALA A 220 22.92 11.97 -21.36
N PRO A 221 23.30 11.84 -22.65
CA PRO A 221 22.34 11.41 -23.67
C PRO A 221 21.84 9.99 -23.46
N TYR A 222 22.70 9.08 -23.00
CA TYR A 222 22.32 7.69 -22.71
C TYR A 222 21.22 7.59 -21.64
N TYR A 223 21.42 8.24 -20.49
CA TYR A 223 20.41 8.22 -19.43
C TYR A 223 19.16 9.01 -19.81
N TRP A 224 19.30 10.11 -20.57
CA TRP A 224 18.15 10.87 -21.09
C TRP A 224 17.24 10.00 -21.95
N ILE A 225 17.82 9.24 -22.88
CA ILE A 225 17.07 8.28 -23.71
C ILE A 225 16.40 7.22 -22.81
N GLY A 226 17.14 6.66 -21.85
CA GLY A 226 16.61 5.65 -20.92
C GLY A 226 15.37 6.13 -20.14
N VAL A 227 15.45 7.32 -19.51
CA VAL A 227 14.31 7.86 -18.75
C VAL A 227 13.16 8.32 -19.65
N LYS A 228 13.43 8.76 -20.89
CA LYS A 228 12.37 9.08 -21.84
C LYS A 228 11.67 7.84 -22.37
N CYS A 229 12.39 6.75 -22.64
CA CYS A 229 11.78 5.46 -22.93
C CYS A 229 10.89 4.99 -21.77
N TYR A 230 11.33 5.23 -20.53
CA TYR A 230 10.54 4.94 -19.33
C TYR A 230 9.26 5.78 -19.23
N ASP A 231 9.35 7.11 -19.44
CA ASP A 231 8.19 8.02 -19.49
C ASP A 231 7.18 7.58 -20.57
N LEU A 232 7.68 7.24 -21.77
CA LEU A 232 6.86 6.78 -22.89
C LEU A 232 6.17 5.45 -22.59
N LEU A 233 6.88 4.53 -21.92
CA LEU A 233 6.32 3.25 -21.53
C LEU A 233 5.26 3.39 -20.44
N ALA A 234 5.46 4.31 -19.50
CA ALA A 234 4.49 4.63 -18.46
C ALA A 234 3.21 5.21 -19.04
N GLY A 235 3.28 6.04 -20.08
CA GLY A 235 2.09 6.54 -20.77
C GLY A 235 1.13 7.24 -19.80
N ALA A 236 -0.11 6.73 -19.68
CA ALA A 236 -1.12 7.25 -18.75
C ALA A 236 -0.82 6.97 -17.26
N GLU A 237 0.07 6.01 -16.99
CA GLU A 237 0.54 5.64 -15.65
C GLU A 237 1.76 6.48 -15.22
N ASN A 238 2.16 7.46 -16.05
CA ASN A 238 3.24 8.36 -15.70
C ASN A 238 2.79 9.36 -14.64
N ILE A 239 3.69 9.65 -13.69
CA ILE A 239 3.47 10.67 -12.66
C ILE A 239 3.73 12.04 -13.27
N GLU A 240 4.95 12.22 -13.78
CA GLU A 240 5.38 13.40 -14.52
C GLU A 240 6.53 13.05 -15.46
N SER A 241 6.74 13.87 -16.49
CA SER A 241 7.85 13.67 -17.41
C SER A 241 9.19 14.00 -16.77
N SER A 242 10.17 13.15 -17.04
CA SER A 242 11.57 13.35 -16.68
C SER A 242 12.15 14.62 -17.32
N TYR A 243 13.10 15.26 -16.63
CA TYR A 243 13.75 16.47 -17.11
C TYR A 243 15.22 16.53 -16.70
N PHE A 244 15.99 17.38 -17.39
CA PHE A 244 17.41 17.56 -17.13
C PHE A 244 17.63 18.84 -16.31
N LEU A 245 18.40 18.74 -15.24
CA LEU A 245 18.88 19.88 -14.47
C LEU A 245 20.30 20.24 -14.89
N THR A 246 20.51 21.52 -15.19
CA THR A 246 21.87 22.04 -15.38
C THR A 246 22.70 21.86 -14.10
N ARG A 247 24.03 21.86 -14.25
CA ARG A 247 24.97 21.81 -13.12
C ARG A 247 24.63 22.81 -12.01
N SER A 248 24.30 24.05 -12.36
CA SER A 248 23.93 25.08 -11.37
C SER A 248 22.71 24.64 -10.58
N LYS A 249 21.59 24.32 -11.27
CA LYS A 249 20.34 23.93 -10.63
C LYS A 249 20.48 22.67 -9.78
N ALA A 250 21.28 21.70 -10.21
CA ALA A 250 21.56 20.49 -9.45
C ALA A 250 22.33 20.80 -8.14
N LEU A 251 23.28 21.74 -8.18
CA LEU A 251 24.01 22.20 -6.99
C LEU A 251 23.15 23.10 -6.10
N ASP A 252 22.22 23.85 -6.67
CA ASP A 252 21.25 24.65 -5.92
C ASP A 252 20.30 23.74 -5.13
N ALA A 253 19.81 22.66 -5.76
CA ALA A 253 18.94 21.68 -5.11
C ALA A 253 19.69 20.81 -4.08
N PHE A 254 20.93 20.39 -4.39
CA PHE A 254 21.75 19.56 -3.51
C PHE A 254 23.20 20.09 -3.40
N PRO A 255 23.45 21.06 -2.51
CA PRO A 255 24.75 21.74 -2.39
C PRO A 255 25.94 20.84 -2.04
N MET A 256 25.66 19.67 -1.44
CA MET A 256 26.65 18.68 -1.02
C MET A 256 27.12 17.75 -2.14
N LEU A 257 26.56 17.86 -3.35
CA LEU A 257 27.03 17.09 -4.50
C LEU A 257 28.48 17.41 -4.84
N LYS A 258 29.23 16.40 -5.29
CA LYS A 258 30.61 16.57 -5.75
C LYS A 258 30.63 17.53 -6.95
N ARG A 259 31.20 18.71 -6.75
CA ARG A 259 31.22 19.77 -7.79
C ARG A 259 32.12 19.43 -8.98
N LYS A 260 33.22 18.72 -8.74
CA LYS A 260 34.24 18.42 -9.76
C LYS A 260 33.73 17.34 -10.72
N GLY A 261 33.68 17.68 -12.01
CA GLY A 261 33.24 16.77 -13.07
C GLY A 261 31.72 16.64 -13.21
N LEU A 262 30.92 17.33 -12.39
CA LEU A 262 29.47 17.32 -12.52
C LEU A 262 29.05 18.03 -13.82
N VAL A 263 28.36 17.31 -14.68
CA VAL A 263 27.79 17.80 -15.94
C VAL A 263 26.41 18.40 -15.71
N GLY A 264 25.61 17.73 -14.90
CA GLY A 264 24.22 18.09 -14.58
C GLY A 264 23.56 16.92 -13.85
N ALA A 265 22.23 16.89 -13.84
CA ALA A 265 21.48 15.78 -13.28
C ALA A 265 20.22 15.49 -14.10
N LEU A 266 19.75 14.25 -14.05
CA LEU A 266 18.44 13.87 -14.55
C LEU A 266 17.49 13.72 -13.39
N VAL A 267 16.27 14.20 -13.54
CA VAL A 267 15.19 13.97 -12.59
C VAL A 267 14.15 13.12 -13.28
N TYR A 268 13.78 12.01 -12.63
CA TYR A 268 12.63 11.20 -13.01
C TYR A 268 11.77 10.96 -11.77
N TYR A 269 10.53 10.53 -11.98
CA TYR A 269 9.55 10.37 -10.90
C TYR A 269 9.28 8.89 -10.61
N ASP A 270 9.23 8.57 -9.32
CA ASP A 270 8.78 7.28 -8.83
C ASP A 270 7.88 7.44 -7.60
N GLY A 271 7.47 6.34 -6.97
CA GLY A 271 6.70 6.36 -5.73
C GLY A 271 7.57 6.19 -4.48
N ALA A 272 7.27 6.92 -3.42
CA ALA A 272 7.68 6.65 -2.05
C ALA A 272 6.47 6.20 -1.21
N HIS A 273 6.72 5.37 -0.20
CA HIS A 273 5.64 4.74 0.54
C HIS A 273 6.05 4.26 1.94
N ASN A 274 5.16 4.39 2.92
CA ASN A 274 5.31 3.82 4.25
C ASN A 274 4.85 2.36 4.35
N ASP A 275 5.79 1.44 4.08
CA ASP A 275 5.59 -0.02 4.02
C ASP A 275 4.84 -0.61 5.23
N SER A 276 5.28 -0.28 6.44
CA SER A 276 4.62 -0.75 7.66
C SER A 276 3.19 -0.25 7.79
N ARG A 277 2.95 1.05 7.56
CA ARG A 277 1.61 1.63 7.74
C ARG A 277 0.61 1.15 6.69
N MET A 278 1.02 0.90 5.45
CA MET A 278 0.09 0.30 4.48
C MET A 278 -0.29 -1.10 4.86
N ASN A 279 0.67 -1.93 5.28
CA ASN A 279 0.33 -3.29 5.71
C ASN A 279 -0.67 -3.28 6.87
N VAL A 280 -0.45 -2.44 7.89
CA VAL A 280 -1.40 -2.28 9.00
C VAL A 280 -2.74 -1.78 8.49
N SER A 281 -2.76 -0.83 7.55
CA SER A 281 -4.00 -0.31 6.96
C SER A 281 -4.76 -1.41 6.20
N LEU A 282 -4.07 -2.29 5.47
CA LEU A 282 -4.68 -3.45 4.81
C LEU A 282 -5.28 -4.42 5.83
N ALA A 283 -4.55 -4.76 6.89
CA ALA A 283 -5.03 -5.66 7.95
C ALA A 283 -6.24 -5.06 8.69
N MET A 284 -6.19 -3.78 9.05
CA MET A 284 -7.31 -3.07 9.67
C MET A 284 -8.51 -2.98 8.74
N THR A 285 -8.30 -2.72 7.45
CA THR A 285 -9.37 -2.69 6.45
C THR A 285 -10.01 -4.07 6.30
N ALA A 286 -9.21 -5.14 6.28
CA ALA A 286 -9.75 -6.51 6.27
C ALA A 286 -10.62 -6.78 7.52
N ALA A 287 -10.18 -6.33 8.70
CA ALA A 287 -10.96 -6.43 9.93
C ALA A 287 -12.28 -5.66 9.86
N LEU A 288 -12.26 -4.46 9.26
CA LEU A 288 -13.46 -3.64 9.02
C LEU A 288 -14.48 -4.34 8.11
N TYR A 289 -14.00 -5.11 7.13
CA TYR A 289 -14.86 -5.95 6.27
C TYR A 289 -15.27 -7.28 6.94
N GLY A 290 -14.86 -7.54 8.18
CA GLY A 290 -15.29 -8.69 8.96
C GLY A 290 -14.31 -9.86 9.02
N ALA A 291 -13.09 -9.71 8.51
CA ALA A 291 -12.05 -10.72 8.67
C ALA A 291 -11.57 -10.79 10.13
N THR A 292 -11.27 -11.99 10.61
CA THR A 292 -10.64 -12.18 11.92
C THR A 292 -9.12 -12.07 11.74
N VAL A 293 -8.49 -11.00 12.25
CA VAL A 293 -7.05 -10.72 12.08
C VAL A 293 -6.36 -10.58 13.44
N VAL A 294 -5.48 -11.52 13.78
CA VAL A 294 -4.87 -11.58 15.12
C VAL A 294 -3.35 -11.67 15.02
N ASN A 295 -2.65 -10.69 15.56
CA ASN A 295 -1.20 -10.71 15.76
C ASN A 295 -0.84 -11.36 17.12
N HIS A 296 0.45 -11.63 17.31
CA HIS A 296 0.97 -12.37 18.46
C HIS A 296 0.36 -13.77 18.65
N LEU A 297 -0.01 -14.42 17.55
CA LEU A 297 -0.61 -15.74 17.50
C LEU A 297 0.21 -16.65 16.60
N GLU A 298 1.01 -17.51 17.22
CA GLU A 298 1.93 -18.42 16.52
C GLU A 298 1.21 -19.67 16.03
N VAL A 299 1.37 -20.05 14.77
CA VAL A 299 0.95 -21.36 14.28
C VAL A 299 2.02 -22.39 14.65
N THR A 300 1.67 -23.36 15.48
CA THR A 300 2.59 -24.41 15.96
C THR A 300 2.46 -25.72 15.20
N SER A 301 1.27 -26.03 14.66
CA SER A 301 1.05 -27.21 13.82
C SER A 301 -0.09 -27.01 12.83
N LEU A 302 -0.07 -27.80 11.76
CA LEU A 302 -1.15 -27.86 10.78
C LEU A 302 -2.05 -29.07 11.07
N GLU A 303 -3.36 -28.88 11.03
CA GLU A 303 -4.35 -29.92 11.28
C GLU A 303 -4.77 -30.58 9.97
N ARG A 304 -4.92 -31.90 9.99
CA ARG A 304 -5.41 -32.69 8.85
C ARG A 304 -6.67 -33.45 9.21
N ASP A 305 -7.54 -33.62 8.22
CA ASP A 305 -8.70 -34.49 8.35
C ASP A 305 -8.31 -35.98 8.19
N VAL A 306 -9.30 -36.86 8.33
CA VAL A 306 -9.13 -38.31 8.15
C VAL A 306 -8.67 -38.72 6.74
N SER A 307 -8.89 -37.87 5.74
CA SER A 307 -8.45 -38.07 4.36
C SER A 307 -7.04 -37.53 4.09
N GLY A 308 -6.41 -36.89 5.08
CA GLY A 308 -5.08 -36.29 4.99
C GLY A 308 -5.06 -34.85 4.44
N LYS A 309 -6.21 -34.24 4.15
CA LYS A 309 -6.31 -32.85 3.70
C LYS A 309 -6.17 -31.87 4.86
N LEU A 310 -5.58 -30.70 4.60
CA LEU A 310 -5.45 -29.64 5.61
C LEU A 310 -6.83 -29.09 5.98
N CYS A 311 -7.16 -29.02 7.26
CA CYS A 311 -8.47 -28.54 7.73
C CYS A 311 -8.38 -27.52 8.88
N GLY A 312 -7.20 -26.93 9.08
CA GLY A 312 -6.97 -25.97 10.15
C GLY A 312 -5.54 -25.91 10.63
N ALA A 313 -5.35 -25.26 11.78
CA ALA A 313 -4.06 -25.14 12.44
C ALA A 313 -4.24 -25.10 13.97
N THR A 314 -3.22 -25.56 14.69
CA THR A 314 -3.08 -25.27 16.13
C THR A 314 -2.25 -24.01 16.28
N VAL A 315 -2.73 -23.12 17.16
CA VAL A 315 -2.11 -21.82 17.41
C VAL A 315 -1.85 -21.58 18.89
N LYS A 316 -0.87 -20.74 19.20
CA LYS A 316 -0.40 -20.39 20.54
C LYS A 316 -0.42 -18.87 20.72
N ASP A 317 -1.11 -18.37 21.75
CA ASP A 317 -1.13 -16.94 22.07
C ASP A 317 0.12 -16.50 22.85
N LEU A 318 0.96 -15.68 22.20
CA LEU A 318 2.22 -15.19 22.74
C LEU A 318 2.06 -13.97 23.66
N VAL A 319 0.91 -13.29 23.67
CA VAL A 319 0.67 -12.14 24.58
C VAL A 319 0.60 -12.61 26.03
N ALA A 320 0.02 -13.79 26.27
CA ALA A 320 -0.01 -14.40 27.60
C ALA A 320 1.41 -14.60 28.15
N GLU A 321 2.34 -15.05 27.31
CA GLU A 321 3.74 -15.28 27.66
C GLU A 321 4.45 -13.98 28.04
N LYS A 322 4.21 -12.89 27.31
CA LYS A 322 4.74 -11.55 27.65
C LYS A 322 4.24 -11.04 29.01
N ASN A 323 3.09 -11.50 29.47
CA ASN A 323 2.52 -11.18 30.78
C ASN A 323 2.89 -12.20 31.87
N GLY A 324 3.87 -13.09 31.63
CA GLY A 324 4.31 -14.11 32.57
C GLY A 324 3.30 -15.25 32.80
N ARG A 325 2.29 -15.37 31.93
CA ARG A 325 1.28 -16.44 32.00
C ARG A 325 1.67 -17.56 31.03
N ARG A 326 1.23 -18.79 31.33
CA ARG A 326 1.43 -19.90 30.38
C ARG A 326 0.58 -19.65 29.13
N PRO A 327 1.19 -19.66 27.93
CA PRO A 327 0.46 -19.51 26.69
C PRO A 327 -0.48 -20.70 26.49
N GLN A 328 -1.71 -20.42 26.07
CA GLN A 328 -2.70 -21.45 25.78
C GLN A 328 -2.68 -21.75 24.29
N GLU A 329 -2.69 -23.03 23.97
CA GLU A 329 -2.89 -23.50 22.61
C GLU A 329 -4.37 -23.78 22.34
N PHE A 330 -4.82 -23.46 21.14
CA PHE A 330 -6.15 -23.82 20.67
C PHE A 330 -6.15 -24.05 19.16
N LYS A 331 -7.20 -24.69 18.66
CA LYS A 331 -7.33 -25.01 17.24
C LYS A 331 -8.15 -23.96 16.52
N ILE A 332 -7.84 -23.75 15.26
CA ILE A 332 -8.64 -22.99 14.30
C ILE A 332 -9.06 -23.97 13.20
N LYS A 333 -10.34 -23.96 12.81
CA LYS A 333 -10.82 -24.78 11.70
C LYS A 333 -10.99 -23.94 10.44
N ALA A 334 -10.53 -24.52 9.32
CA ALA A 334 -10.74 -23.99 7.99
C ALA A 334 -11.24 -25.10 7.07
N LYS A 335 -11.96 -24.73 6.01
CA LYS A 335 -12.42 -25.67 4.99
C LYS A 335 -11.20 -26.34 4.32
N ALA A 336 -11.38 -27.63 3.99
CA ALA A 336 -10.36 -28.49 3.40
C ALA A 336 -10.34 -28.43 1.86
#